data_AF-A0A1I4D7G9-F1
#
_entry.id   AF-A0A1I4D7G9-F1
#
_cell.length_a   1.000
_cell.length_b   1.000
_cell.length_c   1.000
_cell.angle_alpha   90.00
_cell.angle_beta   90.00
_cell.angle_gamma   90.00
#
_symmetry.space_group_name_H-M   'P 1'
#
loop_
_entity.id
_entity.type
_entity.pdbx_description
1 polymer ?
#
loop_
_entity_poly.entity_id
_entity_poly.type
_entity_poly.pdbx_seq_one_letter_code
_entity_poly.pdbx_strand_id
1 'polypeptide(L)'
;MSNADFVEQYYERIATDPDYRARLLANPVAVVCEEFGYTPGPDMKIEIVEQADDTIVIMVPPRPEADQDMEKELTRVTEQVFDLLFSSGVGGFFIPDDAQKWVLREMRLAPQMKTGLGQSQP
;
A
#
# COMPACT_ATOMS: atom_id res chain seq x y z
N MET A 1 14.56 10.73 -9.37
CA MET A 1 13.79 10.89 -8.12
C MET A 1 13.95 9.60 -7.35
N SER A 2 14.30 9.68 -6.07
CA SER A 2 14.43 8.50 -5.22
C SER A 2 13.03 7.94 -4.91
N ASN A 3 12.92 6.66 -4.56
CA ASN A 3 11.63 6.08 -4.15
C ASN A 3 11.05 6.74 -2.89
N ALA A 4 11.89 7.36 -2.04
CA ALA A 4 11.44 8.09 -0.86
C ALA A 4 10.71 9.38 -1.24
N ASP A 5 11.23 10.12 -2.23
CA ASP A 5 10.66 11.39 -2.70
C ASP A 5 9.22 11.22 -3.20
N PHE A 6 8.91 10.08 -3.83
CA PHE A 6 7.58 9.79 -4.37
C PHE A 6 6.55 9.49 -3.27
N VAL A 7 6.94 8.73 -2.23
CA VAL A 7 6.05 8.37 -1.12
C VAL A 7 5.73 9.58 -0.27
N GLU A 8 6.73 10.42 0.03
CA GLU A 8 6.55 11.65 0.81
C GLU A 8 5.60 12.62 0.09
N GLN A 9 5.79 12.87 -1.21
CA GLN A 9 4.91 13.74 -2.00
C GLN A 9 3.46 13.24 -2.02
N TYR A 10 3.26 11.93 -2.04
CA TYR A 10 1.93 11.33 -2.04
C TYR A 10 1.18 11.60 -0.72
N TYR A 11 1.84 11.44 0.42
CA TYR A 11 1.25 11.74 1.72
C TYR A 11 1.05 13.24 1.96
N GLU A 12 1.98 14.08 1.53
CA GLU A 12 1.81 15.54 1.55
C GLU A 12 0.56 15.95 0.77
N ARG A 13 0.34 15.38 -0.42
CA ARG A 13 -0.86 15.66 -1.22
C ARG A 13 -2.13 15.17 -0.53
N ILE A 14 -2.14 13.97 0.07
CA ILE A 14 -3.30 13.49 0.85
C ILE A 14 -3.63 14.46 2.00
N ALA A 15 -2.60 15.02 2.66
CA ALA A 15 -2.79 15.93 3.79
C ALA A 15 -3.23 17.34 3.37
N THR A 16 -2.80 17.82 2.20
CA THR A 16 -2.96 19.23 1.79
C THR A 16 -4.03 19.46 0.71
N ASP A 17 -4.42 18.43 -0.05
CA ASP A 17 -5.42 18.49 -1.12
C ASP A 17 -6.73 17.79 -0.67
N PRO A 18 -7.75 18.54 -0.22
CA PRO A 18 -8.98 17.96 0.30
C PRO A 18 -9.83 17.24 -0.77
N ASP A 19 -9.77 17.70 -2.03
CA ASP A 19 -10.53 17.07 -3.12
C ASP A 19 -9.90 15.73 -3.50
N TYR A 20 -8.57 15.67 -3.54
CA TYR A 20 -7.84 14.43 -3.72
C TYR A 20 -8.13 13.44 -2.60
N ARG A 21 -8.05 13.89 -1.35
CA ARG A 21 -8.35 13.09 -0.16
C ARG A 21 -9.77 12.53 -0.20
N ALA A 22 -10.76 13.36 -0.53
CA ALA A 22 -12.16 12.91 -0.63
C ALA A 22 -12.35 11.85 -1.73
N ARG A 23 -11.73 12.02 -2.90
CA ARG A 23 -11.75 11.01 -3.97
C ARG A 23 -11.12 9.69 -3.53
N LEU A 24 -9.95 9.77 -2.90
CA LEU A 24 -9.20 8.61 -2.43
C LEU A 24 -10.00 7.81 -1.40
N LEU A 25 -10.66 8.48 -0.46
CA LEU A 25 -11.50 7.82 0.55
C LEU A 25 -12.78 7.20 -0.07
N ALA A 26 -13.36 7.84 -1.08
CA ALA A 26 -14.58 7.36 -1.73
C ALA A 26 -14.36 6.13 -2.62
N ASN A 27 -13.22 6.06 -3.32
CA ASN A 27 -12.90 4.93 -4.19
C ASN A 27 -11.37 4.71 -4.26
N PRO A 28 -10.79 4.10 -3.21
CA PRO A 28 -9.34 4.00 -3.08
C PRO A 28 -8.70 3.19 -4.20
N VAL A 29 -9.34 2.08 -4.59
CA VAL A 29 -8.85 1.24 -5.70
C VAL A 29 -8.77 2.05 -6.98
N ALA A 30 -9.84 2.75 -7.38
CA ALA A 30 -9.83 3.50 -8.63
C ALA A 30 -8.78 4.62 -8.65
N VAL A 31 -8.65 5.38 -7.55
CA VAL A 31 -7.68 6.49 -7.45
C VAL A 31 -6.25 5.96 -7.51
N VAL A 32 -5.96 4.88 -6.79
CA VAL A 32 -4.65 4.22 -6.85
C VAL A 32 -4.37 3.71 -8.26
N CYS A 33 -5.33 3.07 -8.93
CA CYS A 33 -5.15 2.62 -10.31
C CYS A 33 -4.83 3.76 -11.28
N GLU A 34 -5.51 4.90 -11.14
CA GLU A 34 -5.30 6.10 -11.96
C GLU A 34 -3.88 6.67 -11.78
N GLU A 35 -3.48 6.89 -10.52
CA GLU A 35 -2.20 7.50 -10.15
C GLU A 35 -1.02 6.60 -10.53
N PHE A 36 -1.12 5.31 -10.26
CA PHE A 36 -0.03 4.37 -10.51
C PHE A 36 -0.06 3.78 -11.92
N GLY A 37 -1.17 3.90 -12.66
CA GLY A 37 -1.32 3.26 -13.98
C GLY A 37 -1.30 1.73 -13.91
N TYR A 38 -1.68 1.17 -12.76
CA TYR A 38 -1.70 -0.26 -12.48
C TYR A 38 -3.15 -0.73 -12.32
N THR A 39 -3.49 -1.87 -12.91
CA THR A 39 -4.81 -2.48 -12.77
C THR A 39 -4.68 -3.78 -11.98
N PRO A 40 -5.09 -3.82 -10.71
CA PRO A 40 -5.08 -5.02 -9.90
C PRO A 40 -6.10 -6.05 -10.39
N GLY A 41 -5.99 -7.28 -9.90
CA GLY A 41 -7.03 -8.30 -10.08
C GLY A 41 -8.38 -7.86 -9.48
N PRO A 42 -9.49 -8.46 -9.92
CA PRO A 42 -10.84 -8.04 -9.55
C PRO A 42 -11.15 -8.13 -8.04
N ASP A 43 -10.37 -8.92 -7.31
CA ASP A 43 -10.60 -9.19 -5.89
C ASP A 43 -9.83 -8.25 -4.95
N MET A 44 -9.05 -7.29 -5.49
CA MET A 44 -8.29 -6.38 -4.66
C MET A 44 -9.21 -5.39 -3.93
N LYS A 45 -9.00 -5.28 -2.63
CA LYS A 45 -9.67 -4.30 -1.77
C LYS A 45 -8.62 -3.44 -1.10
N ILE A 46 -8.89 -2.14 -1.03
CA ILE A 46 -8.11 -1.19 -0.23
C ILE A 46 -9.08 -0.59 0.78
N GLU A 47 -8.73 -0.70 2.05
CA GLU A 47 -9.40 0.01 3.14
C GLU A 47 -8.45 1.10 3.65
N ILE A 48 -8.97 2.31 3.81
CA ILE A 48 -8.22 3.45 4.33
C ILE A 48 -8.82 3.82 5.68
N VAL A 49 -7.99 3.78 6.72
CA VAL A 49 -8.37 4.25 8.05
C VAL A 49 -7.74 5.63 8.25
N GLU A 50 -8.59 6.64 8.43
CA GLU A 50 -8.12 7.99 8.79
C GLU A 50 -7.62 7.98 10.23
N GLN A 51 -6.34 8.29 10.43
CA GLN A 51 -5.78 8.45 11.77
C GLN A 51 -6.24 9.78 12.37
N ALA A 52 -6.83 9.72 13.56
CA ALA A 52 -7.12 10.89 14.39
C ALA A 52 -6.02 11.06 15.46
N ASP A 53 -5.75 12.30 15.85
CA ASP A 53 -4.65 12.66 16.76
C ASP A 53 -4.75 12.03 18.16
N ASP A 54 -5.95 11.60 18.56
CA ASP A 54 -6.25 10.99 19.85
C ASP A 54 -6.53 9.48 19.79
N THR A 55 -6.37 8.87 18.61
CA THR A 55 -6.82 7.51 18.34
C THR A 55 -5.66 6.60 17.95
N ILE A 56 -5.49 5.50 18.71
CA ILE A 56 -4.56 4.43 18.38
C ILE A 56 -5.28 3.40 17.49
N VAL A 57 -4.71 3.10 16.33
CA VAL A 57 -5.22 2.05 15.43
C VAL A 57 -4.43 0.76 15.66
N ILE A 58 -5.12 -0.33 15.95
CA ILE A 58 -4.54 -1.67 16.11
C ILE A 58 -5.07 -2.56 14.99
N MET A 59 -4.15 -3.13 14.21
CA MET A 59 -4.48 -4.13 13.20
C MET A 59 -4.45 -5.52 13.82
N VAL A 60 -5.52 -6.28 13.64
CA VAL A 60 -5.62 -7.66 14.10
C VAL A 60 -5.54 -8.58 12.87
N PRO A 61 -4.60 -9.54 12.82
CA PRO A 61 -4.48 -10.44 11.69
C PRO A 61 -5.73 -11.34 11.54
N PRO A 62 -5.98 -11.86 10.33
CA PRO A 62 -7.05 -12.84 10.13
C PRO A 62 -6.76 -14.09 10.96
N ARG A 63 -7.82 -14.65 11.54
CA ARG A 63 -7.74 -15.91 12.27
C ARG A 63 -7.50 -17.06 11.28
N PRO A 64 -6.50 -17.94 11.51
CA PRO A 64 -6.34 -19.16 10.72
C PRO A 64 -7.57 -20.08 10.82
N GLU A 65 -7.89 -20.75 9.71
CA GLU A 65 -9.00 -21.72 9.65
C GLU A 65 -8.66 -23.01 10.39
N ALA A 66 -9.68 -23.73 10.87
CA ALA A 66 -9.50 -24.90 11.74
C ALA A 66 -8.88 -26.12 11.04
N ASP A 67 -8.93 -26.16 9.71
CA ASP A 67 -8.39 -27.23 8.87
C ASP A 67 -6.94 -26.97 8.42
N GLN A 68 -6.36 -25.83 8.81
CA GLN A 68 -4.98 -25.45 8.46
C GLN A 68 -3.96 -25.88 9.53
N ASP A 69 -2.69 -25.88 9.15
CA ASP A 69 -1.58 -26.02 10.10
C ASP A 69 -1.50 -24.76 10.97
N MET A 70 -2.05 -24.84 12.19
CA MET A 70 -2.20 -23.70 13.09
C MET A 70 -0.87 -23.03 13.43
N GLU A 71 0.20 -23.79 13.68
CA GLU A 71 1.49 -23.22 14.08
C GLU A 71 2.13 -22.45 12.91
N LYS A 72 2.12 -23.06 11.72
CA LYS A 72 2.62 -22.44 10.50
C LYS A 72 1.80 -21.21 10.11
N GLU A 73 0.47 -21.30 10.17
CA GLU A 73 -0.41 -20.19 9.80
C GLU A 73 -0.36 -19.05 10.80
N LEU A 74 -0.22 -19.32 12.11
CA LEU A 74 0.01 -18.28 13.11
C LEU A 74 1.32 -17.53 12.85
N THR A 75 2.38 -18.26 12.51
CA THR A 75 3.66 -17.65 12.11
C THR A 75 3.47 -16.77 10.88
N ARG A 76 2.81 -17.30 9.84
CA ARG A 76 2.51 -16.54 8.62
C ARG A 76 1.74 -15.26 8.89
N VAL A 77 0.61 -15.33 9.60
CA VAL A 77 -0.25 -14.15 9.80
C VAL A 77 0.33 -13.15 10.80
N THR A 78 1.23 -13.57 11.70
CA THR A 78 1.90 -12.64 12.64
C THR A 78 3.08 -11.92 12.00
N GLU A 79 3.76 -12.54 11.04
CA GLU A 79 4.81 -11.91 10.22
C GLU A 79 4.25 -10.92 9.18
N GLN A 80 2.97 -11.02 8.82
CA GLN A 80 2.31 -10.21 7.80
C GLN A 80 1.86 -8.80 8.25
N VAL A 81 1.79 -8.52 9.55
CA VAL A 81 1.03 -7.36 10.07
C VAL A 81 1.79 -6.03 9.99
N PHE A 82 3.11 -6.02 9.81
CA PHE A 82 3.86 -4.76 9.74
C PHE A 82 4.98 -4.81 8.72
N ASP A 83 4.78 -4.14 7.58
CA ASP A 83 5.88 -3.65 6.76
C ASP A 83 5.68 -2.15 6.51
N LEU A 84 6.06 -1.33 7.49
CA LEU A 84 6.20 0.13 7.34
C LEU A 84 7.44 0.39 6.47
N LEU A 85 7.35 0.09 5.17
CA LEU A 85 8.46 0.28 4.26
C LEU A 85 8.80 1.77 4.15
N PHE A 86 9.89 2.16 4.82
CA PHE A 86 10.67 3.38 4.62
C PHE A 86 9.87 4.70 4.69
N SER A 87 9.33 5.04 5.85
CA SER A 87 9.18 6.45 6.20
C SER A 87 9.60 6.67 7.65
N SER A 88 10.28 7.77 7.90
CA SER A 88 10.67 8.25 9.23
C SER A 88 9.46 8.73 10.06
N GLY A 89 8.23 8.30 9.72
CA GLY A 89 7.04 8.55 10.53
C GLY A 89 5.81 9.09 9.80
N VAL A 90 5.67 8.94 8.48
CA VAL A 90 4.46 9.43 7.77
C VAL A 90 3.91 8.33 6.87
N GLY A 91 2.99 7.54 7.43
CA GLY A 91 2.15 6.58 6.71
C GLY A 91 2.85 5.31 6.19
N GLY A 92 2.07 4.22 6.11
CA GLY A 92 2.51 2.93 5.61
C GLY A 92 1.36 2.14 4.99
N PHE A 93 1.70 1.16 4.15
CA PHE A 93 0.73 0.23 3.58
C PHE A 93 0.73 -1.05 4.43
N PHE A 94 -0.45 -1.58 4.76
CA PHE A 94 -0.57 -2.94 5.27
C PHE A 94 -0.60 -3.90 4.08
N ILE A 95 0.38 -4.80 4.00
CA ILE A 95 0.50 -5.75 2.90
C ILE A 95 0.19 -7.16 3.45
N PRO A 96 -1.00 -7.71 3.16
CA PRO A 96 -1.47 -8.92 3.82
C PRO A 96 -0.68 -10.19 3.49
N ASP A 97 0.05 -10.25 2.38
CA ASP A 97 0.88 -11.39 2.03
C ASP A 97 2.00 -11.05 1.03
N ASP A 98 2.90 -12.02 0.78
CA ASP A 98 4.03 -11.86 -0.15
C ASP A 98 3.59 -11.63 -1.60
N ALA A 99 2.43 -12.14 -2.04
CA ALA A 99 1.94 -11.88 -3.38
C ALA A 99 1.57 -10.38 -3.54
N GLN A 100 1.01 -9.79 -2.51
CA GLN A 100 0.65 -8.37 -2.47
C GLN A 100 1.87 -7.46 -2.30
N LYS A 101 3.00 -7.96 -1.75
CA LYS A 101 4.28 -7.24 -1.79
C LYS A 101 4.74 -6.99 -3.23
N TRP A 102 4.58 -7.99 -4.10
CA TRP A 102 4.88 -7.83 -5.52
C TRP A 102 3.92 -6.85 -6.20
N VAL A 103 2.63 -6.86 -5.85
CA VAL A 103 1.67 -5.87 -6.33
C VAL A 103 2.10 -4.44 -5.95
N LEU A 104 2.45 -4.21 -4.68
CA LEU A 104 2.90 -2.88 -4.23
C LEU A 104 4.21 -2.46 -4.91
N ARG A 105 5.13 -3.41 -5.12
CA ARG A 105 6.36 -3.16 -5.88
C ARG A 105 6.06 -2.72 -7.31
N GLU A 106 5.19 -3.45 -8.02
CA GLU A 106 4.81 -3.11 -9.40
C GLU A 106 4.10 -1.75 -9.48
N MET A 107 3.23 -1.44 -8.50
CA MET A 107 2.62 -0.11 -8.39
C MET A 107 3.67 1.00 -8.33
N ARG A 108 4.74 0.85 -7.53
CA ARG A 108 5.83 1.85 -7.43
C ARG A 108 6.67 1.99 -8.71
N LEU A 109 6.78 0.91 -9.50
CA LEU A 109 7.58 0.91 -10.73
C LEU A 109 6.80 1.45 -11.94
N ALA A 110 5.47 1.35 -11.92
CA ALA A 110 4.63 1.72 -13.06
C ALA A 110 4.72 3.20 -13.50
N PRO A 111 4.84 4.20 -12.61
CA PRO A 111 5.08 5.60 -13.02
C PRO A 111 6.40 5.80 -13.78
N GLN A 112 7.43 5.01 -13.47
CA GLN A 112 8.76 5.08 -14.11
C GLN A 112 8.71 4.52 -15.54
N MET A 113 7.82 3.57 -15.80
CA MET A 113 7.58 3.00 -17.13
C MET A 113 6.82 3.95 -18.06
N LYS A 114 5.96 4.82 -17.51
CA LYS A 114 5.25 5.87 -18.29
C LYS A 114 6.16 7.00 -18.76
N THR A 115 7.31 7.24 -18.12
CA THR A 115 8.19 8.39 -18.40
C THR A 115 9.30 8.11 -19.42
N GLY A 116 9.37 6.92 -20.02
CA GLY A 116 10.31 6.66 -21.11
C GLY A 116 11.80 6.77 -20.72
N LEU A 117 12.17 6.55 -19.46
CA LEU A 117 13.56 6.40 -19.02
C LEU A 117 14.04 4.94 -19.09
N GLY A 118 13.54 4.20 -20.07
CA GLY A 118 14.01 2.87 -20.40
C GLY A 118 14.75 2.89 -21.73
N GLN A 119 15.92 3.54 -21.82
CA GLN A 119 16.95 3.19 -22.81
C GLN A 119 18.39 3.51 -22.33
N SER A 120 19.22 2.46 -22.41
CA SER A 120 20.68 2.42 -22.63
C SER A 120 21.58 2.56 -21.39
N GLN A 121 22.00 1.48 -20.70
CA GLN A 121 23.01 0.44 -21.05
C GLN A 121 24.46 0.93 -20.79
N PRO A 122 25.48 0.09 -20.46
CA PRO A 122 25.57 -1.37 -20.28
C PRO A 122 25.73 -1.87 -18.84
#